data_AF-A0A0N4XSD4-F1
#
_entry.id   AF-A0A0N4XSD4-F1
#
_cell.length_a   1.000
_cell.length_b   1.000
_cell.length_c   1.000
_cell.angle_alpha   90.00
_cell.angle_beta   90.00
_cell.angle_gamma   90.00
#
_symmetry.space_group_name_H-M   'P 1'
#
loop_
_entity.id
_entity.type
_entity.pdbx_description
1 polymer ?
#
loop_
_entity_poly.entity_id
_entity_poly.type
_entity_poly.pdbx_seq_one_letter_code
_entity_poly.pdbx_strand_id
1 'polypeptide(L)'
;AIAHAIDETGSSILVTSSELLVKVVNLGKRCASLHTLVYFPKVDKAAPEPDLTPFHDQFNTVLSYSGLESRTGSSIKESTAEPESMALIMYTSGTTGAPKGVILQHKNIVAAICGQGNGVAIIT
;
A
#
# COMPACT_ATOMS: atom_id res chain seq x y z
N ALA A 1 8.28 -9.95 -7.08
CA ALA A 1 8.59 -8.61 -6.57
C ALA A 1 7.80 -8.27 -5.31
N ILE A 2 6.47 -8.19 -5.36
CA ILE A 2 5.62 -7.78 -4.22
C ILE A 2 5.85 -8.63 -2.96
N ALA A 3 5.85 -9.97 -3.08
CA ALA A 3 6.10 -10.84 -1.94
C ALA A 3 7.49 -10.66 -1.32
N HIS A 4 8.53 -10.40 -2.13
CA HIS A 4 9.87 -10.11 -1.61
C HIS A 4 9.88 -8.84 -0.75
N ALA A 5 9.22 -7.79 -1.24
CA ALA A 5 9.08 -6.54 -0.50
C ALA A 5 8.33 -6.75 0.83
N ILE A 6 7.26 -7.55 0.83
CA ILE A 6 6.50 -7.85 2.05
C ILE A 6 7.35 -8.64 3.06
N ASP A 7 8.05 -9.67 2.59
CA ASP A 7 8.90 -10.52 3.44
C ASP A 7 10.07 -9.72 4.04
N GLU A 8 10.65 -8.79 3.26
CA GLU A 8 11.76 -7.93 3.71
C GLU A 8 11.31 -6.88 4.72
N THR A 9 10.13 -6.27 4.55
CA THR A 9 9.64 -5.20 5.45
C THR A 9 8.84 -5.73 6.63
N GLY A 10 8.40 -6.99 6.61
CA GLY A 10 7.43 -7.53 7.55
C GLY A 10 6.08 -6.82 7.45
N SER A 11 5.70 -6.36 6.25
CA SER A 11 4.46 -5.61 6.05
C SER A 11 3.24 -6.43 6.46
N SER A 12 2.33 -5.75 7.14
CA SER A 12 1.29 -6.36 7.93
C SER A 12 -0.12 -6.12 7.36
N ILE A 13 -0.23 -5.07 6.55
CA ILE A 13 -1.43 -4.63 5.84
C ILE A 13 -1.12 -4.58 4.34
N LEU A 14 -1.97 -5.20 3.53
CA LEU A 14 -1.98 -5.06 2.07
C LEU A 14 -3.15 -4.18 1.67
N VAL A 15 -2.88 -3.11 0.94
CA VAL A 15 -3.90 -2.27 0.32
C VAL A 15 -3.82 -2.44 -1.19
N THR A 16 -4.93 -2.78 -1.85
CA THR A 16 -4.95 -2.99 -3.30
C THR A 16 -6.30 -2.67 -3.94
N SER A 17 -6.38 -2.64 -5.27
CA SER A 17 -7.67 -2.51 -5.95
C SER A 17 -8.30 -3.87 -6.20
N SER A 18 -9.63 -3.92 -6.29
CA SER A 18 -10.35 -5.18 -6.54
C SER A 18 -9.91 -5.90 -7.82
N GLU A 19 -9.45 -5.18 -8.84
CA GLU A 19 -8.94 -5.72 -10.11
C GLU A 19 -7.63 -6.50 -9.93
N LEU A 20 -6.87 -6.18 -8.88
CA LEU A 20 -5.59 -6.82 -8.58
C LEU A 20 -5.71 -7.97 -7.58
N LEU A 21 -6.89 -8.21 -7.00
CA LEU A 21 -7.12 -9.29 -6.02
C LEU A 21 -6.69 -10.65 -6.56
N VAL A 22 -7.06 -10.98 -7.80
CA VAL A 22 -6.66 -12.23 -8.45
C VAL A 22 -5.14 -12.44 -8.53
N LYS A 23 -4.35 -11.36 -8.58
CA LYS A 23 -2.88 -11.42 -8.61
C LYS A 23 -2.26 -11.61 -7.22
N VAL A 24 -3.01 -11.30 -6.16
CA VAL A 24 -2.53 -11.36 -4.77
C VAL A 24 -3.14 -12.50 -3.96
N VAL A 25 -3.97 -13.35 -4.58
CA VAL A 25 -4.65 -14.47 -3.91
C VAL A 25 -3.72 -15.42 -3.17
N ASN A 26 -2.48 -15.60 -3.62
CA ASN A 26 -1.50 -16.50 -2.98
C ASN A 26 -0.56 -15.77 -2.01
N LEU A 27 -0.68 -14.45 -1.85
CA LEU A 27 0.22 -13.69 -0.98
C LEU A 27 -0.05 -13.98 0.50
N GLY A 28 -1.30 -14.16 0.91
CA GLY A 28 -1.62 -14.44 2.32
C GLY A 28 -1.03 -15.78 2.79
N LYS A 29 -1.06 -16.82 1.94
CA LYS A 29 -0.40 -18.11 2.22
C LYS A 29 1.13 -18.02 2.25
N ARG A 30 1.72 -17.08 1.50
CA ARG A 30 3.17 -17.00 1.32
C ARG A 30 3.83 -16.11 2.37
N CYS A 31 3.22 -14.99 2.69
CA CYS A 31 3.80 -13.97 3.55
C CYS A 31 3.15 -14.02 4.94
N ALA A 32 3.83 -14.64 5.90
CA ALA A 32 3.28 -14.86 7.25
C ALA A 32 3.02 -13.57 8.05
N SER A 33 3.66 -12.45 7.68
CA SER A 33 3.44 -11.16 8.32
C SER A 33 2.12 -10.50 7.89
N LEU A 34 1.55 -10.91 6.75
CA LEU A 34 0.35 -10.27 6.20
C LEU A 34 -0.89 -10.83 6.89
N HIS A 35 -1.61 -9.96 7.60
CA HIS A 35 -2.83 -10.35 8.31
C HIS A 35 -4.05 -9.51 7.95
N THR A 36 -3.86 -8.32 7.37
CA THR A 36 -4.96 -7.43 6.97
C THR A 36 -4.93 -7.14 5.47
N LEU A 37 -6.08 -7.30 4.82
CA LEU A 37 -6.32 -6.90 3.43
C LEU A 37 -7.36 -5.78 3.38
N VAL A 38 -7.01 -4.65 2.79
CA VAL A 38 -7.93 -3.57 2.44
C VAL A 38 -8.01 -3.46 0.93
N TYR A 39 -9.21 -3.44 0.37
CA TYR A 39 -9.38 -3.30 -1.08
C TYR A 39 -10.28 -2.13 -1.47
N PHE A 40 -9.91 -1.45 -2.55
CA PHE A 40 -10.75 -0.45 -3.19
C PHE A 40 -11.76 -1.13 -4.13
N PRO A 41 -13.03 -0.69 -4.14
CA PRO A 41 -14.02 -1.19 -5.09
C PRO A 41 -13.61 -0.83 -6.54
N LYS A 42 -14.19 -1.53 -7.51
CA LYS A 42 -13.99 -1.22 -8.93
C LYS A 42 -14.45 0.20 -9.24
N VAL A 43 -13.79 0.81 -10.22
CA VAL A 43 -14.23 2.11 -10.77
C VAL A 43 -15.63 2.00 -11.37
N ASP A 44 -15.91 0.89 -12.05
CA ASP A 44 -17.25 0.55 -12.52
C ASP A 44 -18.08 -0.08 -11.39
N LYS A 45 -19.06 0.68 -10.90
CA LYS A 45 -19.96 0.25 -9.81
C LYS A 45 -21.00 -0.78 -10.25
N ALA A 46 -21.23 -0.96 -11.55
CA ALA A 46 -22.15 -1.97 -12.08
C ALA A 46 -21.47 -3.34 -12.23
N ALA A 47 -20.13 -3.38 -12.16
CA ALA A 47 -19.38 -4.62 -12.25
C ALA A 47 -19.64 -5.52 -11.03
N PRO A 48 -19.64 -6.85 -11.21
CA PRO A 48 -19.81 -7.79 -10.11
C PRO A 48 -18.77 -7.59 -9.01
N GLU A 49 -19.23 -7.75 -7.76
CA GLU A 49 -18.37 -7.78 -6.58
C GLU A 49 -17.29 -8.86 -6.71
N PRO A 50 -16.08 -8.62 -6.19
CA PRO A 50 -15.02 -9.62 -6.22
C PRO A 50 -15.37 -10.81 -5.32
N ASP A 51 -15.00 -12.01 -5.75
CA ASP A 51 -15.05 -13.19 -4.87
C ASP A 51 -13.97 -13.08 -3.79
N LEU A 52 -14.41 -12.98 -2.53
CA LEU A 52 -13.54 -12.84 -1.37
C LEU A 52 -13.29 -14.15 -0.62
N THR A 53 -13.98 -15.24 -0.99
CA THR A 53 -13.86 -16.56 -0.35
C THR A 53 -12.41 -17.00 -0.10
N PRO A 54 -11.49 -16.95 -1.10
CA PRO A 54 -10.13 -17.41 -0.88
C PRO A 54 -9.30 -16.51 0.05
N PHE A 55 -9.73 -15.27 0.31
CA PHE A 55 -9.02 -14.32 1.17
C PHE A 55 -9.41 -14.47 2.64
N HIS A 56 -10.65 -14.87 2.93
CA HIS A 56 -11.11 -15.10 4.30
C HIS A 56 -10.35 -16.24 4.99
N ASP A 57 -9.86 -17.22 4.23
CA ASP A 57 -9.03 -18.31 4.76
C ASP A 57 -7.57 -17.89 5.04
N GLN A 58 -7.12 -16.78 4.47
CA GLN A 58 -5.71 -16.37 4.48
C GLN A 58 -5.43 -15.12 5.30
N PHE A 59 -6.43 -14.26 5.48
CA PHE A 59 -6.30 -12.98 6.17
C PHE A 59 -7.24 -12.95 7.37
N ASN A 60 -6.74 -12.48 8.51
CA ASN A 60 -7.55 -12.27 9.71
C ASN A 60 -8.60 -11.17 9.52
N THR A 61 -8.32 -10.21 8.64
CA THR A 61 -9.20 -9.08 8.39
C THR A 61 -9.20 -8.73 6.91
N VAL A 62 -10.38 -8.77 6.29
CA VAL A 62 -10.62 -8.35 4.89
C VAL A 62 -11.66 -7.24 4.91
N LEU A 63 -11.30 -6.05 4.41
CA LEU A 63 -12.15 -4.87 4.45
C LEU A 63 -12.21 -4.19 3.08
N SER A 64 -13.40 -3.79 2.65
CA SER A 64 -13.54 -2.81 1.59
C SER A 64 -13.18 -1.43 2.11
N TYR A 65 -12.73 -0.53 1.24
CA TYR A 65 -12.46 0.86 1.61
C TYR A 65 -13.70 1.55 2.23
N SER A 66 -14.90 1.33 1.68
CA SER A 66 -16.14 1.86 2.25
C SER A 66 -16.46 1.27 3.64
N GLY A 67 -16.13 -0.01 3.85
CA GLY A 67 -16.24 -0.66 5.16
C GLY A 67 -15.17 -0.19 6.16
N LEU A 68 -14.06 0.36 5.69
CA LEU A 68 -13.06 1.03 6.53
C LEU A 68 -13.53 2.44 6.91
N GLU A 69 -14.07 3.20 5.95
CA GLU A 69 -14.61 4.54 6.21
C GLU A 69 -15.75 4.55 7.22
N SER A 70 -16.59 3.51 7.24
CA SER A 70 -17.67 3.40 8.23
C SER A 70 -17.17 3.17 9.65
N ARG A 71 -15.93 2.73 9.84
CA ARG A 71 -15.27 2.59 11.15
C ARG A 71 -14.72 3.95 11.61
N THR A 72 -15.62 4.90 11.82
CA THR A 72 -15.28 6.16 12.49
C THR A 72 -15.35 5.97 14.00
N GLY A 73 -14.36 6.47 14.75
CA GLY A 73 -14.39 6.39 16.22
C GLY A 73 -13.06 6.18 16.93
N SER A 74 -11.95 5.97 16.22
CA SER A 74 -10.63 6.00 16.86
C SER A 74 -10.15 7.44 16.98
N SER A 75 -9.76 7.86 18.19
CA SER A 75 -8.95 9.06 18.37
C SER A 75 -7.68 8.90 17.53
N ILE A 76 -7.42 9.84 16.62
CA ILE A 76 -6.19 9.85 15.84
C ILE A 76 -5.07 10.17 16.82
N LYS A 77 -4.19 9.20 17.06
CA LYS A 77 -2.98 9.46 17.84
C LYS A 77 -2.05 10.32 17.01
N GLU A 78 -1.57 11.43 17.58
CA GLU A 78 -0.55 12.24 16.93
C GLU A 78 0.68 11.38 16.64
N SER A 79 1.22 11.55 15.43
CA SER A 79 2.44 10.87 15.01
C SER A 79 3.63 11.43 15.79
N THR A 80 4.47 10.54 16.31
CA THR A 80 5.75 10.89 16.95
C THR A 80 6.92 10.79 15.95
N ALA A 81 6.64 10.88 14.65
CA ALA A 81 7.65 10.74 13.61
C ALA A 81 8.43 12.04 13.42
N GLU A 82 9.75 11.93 13.39
CA GLU A 82 10.65 13.05 13.10
C GLU A 82 10.90 13.17 11.58
N PRO A 83 11.43 14.31 11.09
CA PRO A 83 11.73 14.50 9.66
C PRO A 83 12.66 13.42 9.08
N GLU A 84 13.56 12.87 9.90
CA GLU A 84 14.50 11.78 9.58
C GLU A 84 13.89 10.37 9.69
N SER A 85 12.68 10.23 10.26
CA SER A 85 12.01 8.93 10.35
C SER A 85 11.67 8.40 8.95
N MET A 86 11.80 7.08 8.79
CA MET A 86 11.39 6.39 7.56
C MET A 86 9.90 6.55 7.33
N ALA A 87 9.52 7.01 6.14
CA ALA A 87 8.13 7.29 5.78
C ALA A 87 7.63 6.39 4.64
N LEU A 88 8.49 6.04 3.68
CA LEU A 88 8.12 5.28 2.49
C LEU A 88 9.29 4.44 2.00
N ILE A 89 9.01 3.21 1.54
CA ILE A 89 9.97 2.41 0.78
C ILE A 89 9.40 2.22 -0.63
N MET A 90 10.09 2.77 -1.63
CA MET A 90 9.71 2.61 -3.03
C MET A 90 10.54 1.51 -3.66
N TYR A 91 9.90 0.39 -4.00
CA TYR A 91 10.57 -0.72 -4.67
C TYR A 91 10.69 -0.50 -6.17
N THR A 92 11.87 -0.78 -6.70
CA THR A 92 12.16 -0.73 -8.15
C THR A 92 12.59 -2.10 -8.65
N SER A 93 12.21 -2.46 -9.88
CA SER A 93 12.41 -3.81 -10.41
C SER A 93 13.89 -4.17 -10.64
N GLY A 94 14.78 -3.19 -10.84
CA GLY A 94 16.20 -3.41 -11.14
C GLY A 94 16.43 -4.26 -12.40
N THR A 95 17.65 -4.22 -12.94
CA THR A 95 18.03 -5.06 -14.10
C THR A 95 18.79 -6.33 -13.70
N THR A 96 19.18 -6.47 -12.43
CA THR A 96 20.19 -7.45 -11.97
C THR A 96 19.73 -8.42 -10.88
N GLY A 97 18.42 -8.54 -10.61
CA GLY A 97 17.92 -9.55 -9.67
C GLY A 97 16.71 -9.13 -8.85
N ALA A 98 16.80 -9.28 -7.52
CA ALA A 98 15.70 -8.94 -6.61
C ALA A 98 15.39 -7.43 -6.62
N PRO A 99 14.12 -7.02 -6.45
CA PRO A 99 13.75 -5.62 -6.36
C PRO A 99 14.50 -4.91 -5.23
N LYS A 100 14.87 -3.64 -5.44
CA LYS A 100 15.55 -2.83 -4.41
C LYS A 100 14.59 -1.81 -3.81
N GLY A 101 14.54 -1.73 -2.49
CA GLY A 101 13.77 -0.74 -1.75
C GLY A 101 14.53 0.57 -1.57
N VAL A 102 14.02 1.66 -2.16
CA VAL A 102 14.53 3.01 -1.91
C VAL A 102 13.84 3.57 -0.67
N ILE A 103 14.60 3.77 0.40
CA ILE A 103 14.12 4.33 1.66
C ILE A 103 13.99 5.85 1.54
N LEU A 104 12.80 6.37 1.85
CA LEU A 104 12.48 7.80 1.87
C LEU A 104 12.03 8.21 3.26
N GLN A 105 12.62 9.29 3.75
CA GLN A 105 12.27 9.93 5.02
C GLN A 105 11.16 10.96 4.81
N HIS A 106 10.48 11.37 5.89
CA HIS A 106 9.45 12.41 5.84
C HIS A 106 9.95 13.70 5.16
N LYS A 107 11.17 14.16 5.47
CA LYS A 107 11.75 15.35 4.86
C LYS A 107 11.95 15.24 3.34
N ASN A 108 12.20 14.03 2.82
CA ASN A 108 12.33 13.82 1.38
C ASN A 108 11.00 14.07 0.66
N ILE A 109 9.90 13.59 1.26
CA ILE A 109 8.54 13.75 0.71
C ILE A 109 8.16 15.24 0.71
N VAL A 110 8.39 15.94 1.84
CA VAL A 110 8.10 17.38 1.94
C VAL A 110 8.92 18.17 0.93
N ALA A 111 10.23 17.91 0.83
CA ALA A 111 11.09 18.58 -0.14
C ALA A 111 10.62 18.37 -1.59
N ALA A 112 10.18 17.16 -1.95
CA ALA A 112 9.67 16.86 -3.29
C ALA A 112 8.36 17.61 -3.61
N ILE A 113 7.47 17.75 -2.63
CA ILE A 113 6.21 18.50 -2.81
C ILE A 113 6.50 20.00 -2.92
N CYS A 114 7.33 20.55 -2.03
CA CYS A 114 7.70 21.97 -2.05
C CYS A 114 8.44 22.36 -3.34
N GLY A 115 9.31 21.49 -3.86
CA GLY A 115 10.03 21.72 -5.11
C GLY A 115 9.13 21.76 -6.35
N GLN A 116 7.99 21.06 -6.34
CA GLN A 116 7.03 21.07 -7.45
C GLN A 116 6.15 22.34 -7.48
N GLY A 117 5.98 23.03 -6.34
CA GLY A 117 5.10 24.20 -6.23
C GLY A 117 5.59 25.44 -6.98
N ASN A 118 6.91 25.58 -7.16
CA ASN A 118 7.49 26.64 -7.99
C ASN A 118 7.57 26.15 -9.44
N GLY A 119 6.43 26.09 -10.11
CA GLY A 119 6.34 25.68 -11.51
C GLY A 119 7.43 26.35 -12.36
N VAL A 120 8.32 25.54 -12.93
CA VAL A 120 9.24 26.01 -13.96
C VAL A 120 8.40 26.22 -15.21
N ALA A 121 8.29 27.47 -15.66
CA ALA A 121 7.67 27.75 -16.95
C ALA A 121 8.40 26.93 -18.02
N ILE A 122 7.67 26.11 -18.78
CA ILE A 122 8.19 25.56 -20.03
C ILE A 122 8.34 26.76 -20.96
N ILE A 123 9.54 27.29 -21.08
CA ILE A 123 9.87 28.31 -22.09
C ILE A 123 9.92 27.56 -23.42
N THR A 124 8.84 27.61 -24.17
CA THR A 124 8.78 27.28 -25.60
C THR A 124 9.43 28.36 -26.44
#